data_AF-A0A5E4AUG3-F1
#
_entry.id   AF-A0A5E4AUG3-F1
#
_cell.length_a   1.000
_cell.length_b   1.000
_cell.length_c   1.000
_cell.angle_alpha   90.00
_cell.angle_beta   90.00
_cell.angle_gamma   90.00
#
_symmetry.space_group_name_H-M   'P 1'
#
loop_
_entity.id
_entity.type
_entity.pdbx_description
1 polymer ?
#
loop_
_entity_poly.entity_id
_entity_poly.type
_entity_poly.pdbx_seq_one_letter_code
_entity_poly.pdbx_strand_id
1 'polypeptide(L)'
;MYTAVDANGYLKNGSAGQLSQSAHLALQLPYNVLGLGRSANFLDHLYVGIPRPSGETSVRKQEWTAIIPNSQLIVIPYPHNVPRSWSAKLYLTPSNIVLLTAIALIGVCVFILAIIGILHWQEKKADDREKRQEAHRFHFDAM
;
A
#
# COMPACT_ATOMS: atom_id res chain seq x y z
N MET A 1 13.55 -15.40 9.17
CA MET A 1 14.00 -14.45 10.22
C MET A 1 13.65 -13.06 9.76
N TYR A 2 13.22 -12.17 10.64
CA TYR A 2 13.01 -10.77 10.32
C TYR A 2 13.69 -9.86 11.33
N THR A 3 13.92 -8.63 10.91
CA THR A 3 14.33 -7.52 11.77
C THR A 3 13.38 -6.33 11.56
N ALA A 4 13.01 -5.67 12.64
CA ALA A 4 12.17 -4.48 12.64
C ALA A 4 12.63 -3.53 13.76
N VAL A 5 12.37 -2.25 13.62
CA VAL A 5 12.59 -1.24 14.67
C VAL A 5 11.28 -0.98 15.43
N ASP A 6 11.35 -0.94 16.75
CA ASP A 6 10.20 -0.57 17.59
C ASP A 6 10.00 0.96 17.67
N ALA A 7 8.88 1.39 18.25
CA ALA A 7 8.55 2.82 18.40
C ALA A 7 9.57 3.63 19.23
N ASN A 8 10.41 2.95 20.03
CA ASN A 8 11.46 3.57 20.84
C ASN A 8 12.83 3.53 20.13
N GLY A 9 12.90 3.04 18.89
CA GLY A 9 14.12 2.95 18.10
C GLY A 9 14.96 1.71 18.34
N TYR A 10 14.50 0.74 19.14
CA TYR A 10 15.27 -0.49 19.39
C TYR A 10 15.02 -1.54 18.31
N LEU A 11 16.10 -2.19 17.90
CA LEU A 11 16.05 -3.34 16.98
C LEU A 11 15.38 -4.54 17.65
N LYS A 12 14.43 -5.12 16.94
CA LYS A 12 13.74 -6.38 17.29
C LYS A 12 14.00 -7.39 16.18
N ASN A 13 14.37 -8.60 16.57
CA ASN A 13 14.51 -9.73 15.67
C ASN A 13 13.50 -10.82 16.02
N GLY A 14 13.01 -11.52 15.02
CA GLY A 14 12.12 -12.66 15.19
C GLY A 14 12.38 -13.72 14.15
N SER A 15 12.03 -14.96 14.46
CA SER A 15 12.13 -16.06 13.50
C SER A 15 11.00 -17.05 13.72
N ALA A 16 10.51 -17.60 12.62
CA ALA A 16 9.63 -18.75 12.62
C ALA A 16 10.03 -19.66 11.46
N GLY A 17 9.73 -20.94 11.60
CA GLY A 17 9.96 -21.96 10.59
C GLY A 17 8.65 -22.66 10.25
N GLN A 18 8.56 -23.18 9.03
CA GLN A 18 7.56 -24.18 8.66
C GLN A 18 8.19 -25.55 8.88
N LEU A 19 7.54 -26.39 9.67
CA LEU A 19 8.05 -27.71 10.00
C LEU A 19 7.37 -28.76 9.11
N SER A 20 8.13 -29.75 8.68
CA SER A 20 7.57 -30.95 8.07
C SER A 20 6.90 -31.81 9.15
N GLN A 21 5.70 -32.30 8.89
CA GLN A 21 5.01 -33.23 9.77
C GLN A 21 5.31 -34.68 9.36
N SER A 22 5.68 -35.51 10.34
CA SER A 22 5.97 -36.95 10.15
C SER A 22 4.93 -37.88 10.80
N ALA A 23 3.93 -37.35 11.49
CA ALA A 23 2.89 -38.12 12.18
C ALA A 23 1.61 -38.28 11.34
N HIS A 24 0.83 -39.34 11.59
CA HIS A 24 -0.46 -39.66 10.94
C HIS A 24 -1.63 -38.77 11.41
N LEU A 25 -1.41 -37.45 11.50
CA LEU A 25 -2.43 -36.45 11.80
C LEU A 25 -2.69 -35.57 10.56
N ALA A 26 -3.69 -34.69 10.62
CA ALA A 26 -3.98 -33.74 9.54
C ALA A 26 -2.75 -32.89 9.19
N LEU A 27 -2.55 -32.58 7.91
CA LEU A 27 -1.41 -31.80 7.42
C LEU A 27 -1.41 -30.38 8.01
N GLN A 28 -0.23 -29.89 8.39
CA GLN A 28 -0.01 -28.48 8.71
C GLN A 28 -0.29 -27.58 7.51
N LEU A 29 -0.81 -26.38 7.78
CA LEU A 29 -1.10 -25.41 6.74
C LEU A 29 0.21 -24.89 6.11
N PRO A 30 0.21 -24.56 4.80
CA PRO A 30 1.40 -24.13 4.08
C PRO A 30 1.77 -22.66 4.35
N TYR A 31 1.44 -22.12 5.53
CA TYR A 31 1.80 -20.76 5.94
C TYR A 31 2.13 -20.72 7.43
N ASN A 32 2.83 -19.67 7.85
CA ASN A 32 3.11 -19.38 9.26
C ASN A 32 2.70 -17.93 9.55
N VAL A 33 2.16 -17.67 10.73
CA VAL A 33 1.75 -16.33 11.17
C VAL A 33 2.82 -15.79 12.11
N LEU A 34 3.47 -14.71 11.69
CA LEU A 34 4.50 -14.02 12.45
C LEU A 34 3.89 -12.83 13.19
N GLY A 35 3.89 -12.86 14.53
CA GLY A 35 3.46 -11.74 15.35
C GLY A 35 4.54 -10.66 15.45
N LEU A 36 4.26 -9.44 14.98
CA LEU A 36 5.23 -8.33 14.94
C LEU A 36 5.21 -7.43 16.19
N GLY A 37 4.32 -7.69 17.16
CA GLY A 37 4.10 -6.82 18.31
C GLY A 37 3.24 -5.59 17.97
N ARG A 38 3.08 -4.68 18.95
CA ARG A 38 2.15 -3.54 18.86
C ARG A 38 2.67 -2.33 18.08
N SER A 39 3.97 -2.25 17.84
CA SER A 39 4.64 -1.02 17.38
C SER A 39 5.47 -1.17 16.11
N ALA A 40 5.45 -2.34 15.45
CA ALA A 40 6.14 -2.52 14.19
C ALA A 40 5.32 -1.91 13.04
N ASN A 41 5.75 -0.75 12.55
CA ASN A 41 5.12 -0.07 11.42
C ASN A 41 5.56 -0.64 10.07
N PHE A 42 6.74 -1.25 10.01
CA PHE A 42 7.29 -1.91 8.85
C PHE A 42 8.35 -2.93 9.28
N LEU A 43 8.57 -3.91 8.41
CA LEU A 43 9.68 -4.85 8.53
C LEU A 43 10.84 -4.34 7.67
N ASP A 44 11.99 -4.08 8.31
CA ASP A 44 13.20 -3.62 7.63
C ASP A 44 13.73 -4.69 6.69
N HIS A 45 13.97 -5.88 7.26
CA HIS A 45 14.57 -7.00 6.54
C HIS A 45 13.82 -8.28 6.88
N LEU A 46 13.41 -9.00 5.85
CA LEU A 46 12.85 -10.33 5.93
C LEU A 46 13.74 -11.31 5.17
N TYR A 47 14.32 -12.25 5.91
CA TYR A 47 15.12 -13.34 5.39
C TYR A 47 14.28 -14.61 5.34
N VAL A 48 14.11 -15.16 4.14
CA VAL A 48 13.49 -16.47 3.92
C VAL A 48 14.54 -17.40 3.33
N GLY A 49 14.56 -18.63 3.82
CA GLY A 49 15.46 -19.66 3.34
C GLY A 49 14.80 -21.02 3.35
N ILE A 50 15.29 -21.89 2.48
CA ILE A 50 14.88 -23.30 2.41
C ILE A 50 16.03 -24.19 2.89
N PRO A 51 15.73 -25.36 3.48
CA PRO A 51 16.76 -26.30 3.87
C PRO A 51 17.59 -26.73 2.65
N ARG A 52 18.89 -26.93 2.90
CA ARG A 52 19.87 -27.34 1.88
C ARG A 52 20.00 -28.86 1.80
N PRO A 53 20.26 -29.44 0.62
CA PRO A 53 20.62 -30.84 0.49
C PRO A 53 21.93 -31.17 1.23
N SER A 54 22.08 -32.42 1.63
CA SER A 54 23.32 -32.89 2.27
C SER A 54 24.48 -32.79 1.28
N GLY A 55 25.59 -32.16 1.68
CA GLY A 55 26.79 -31.96 0.85
C GLY A 55 26.90 -30.59 0.16
N GLU A 56 25.86 -29.77 0.16
CA GLU A 56 25.92 -28.42 -0.43
C GLU A 56 26.26 -27.35 0.63
N THR A 57 27.24 -26.49 0.38
CA THR A 57 27.65 -25.42 1.31
C THR A 57 26.96 -24.08 1.04
N SER A 58 26.30 -23.94 -0.11
CA SER A 58 25.63 -22.70 -0.51
C SER A 58 24.42 -22.41 0.40
N VAL A 59 24.29 -21.17 0.87
CA VAL A 59 23.14 -20.77 1.69
C VAL A 59 22.01 -20.34 0.77
N ARG A 60 20.92 -21.11 0.76
CA ARG A 60 19.70 -20.79 -0.01
C ARG A 60 18.83 -19.83 0.78
N LYS A 61 19.19 -18.55 0.76
CA LYS A 61 18.43 -17.47 1.41
C LYS A 61 18.20 -16.31 0.46
N GLN A 62 17.06 -15.67 0.61
CA GLN A 62 16.73 -14.41 -0.07
C GLN A 62 16.21 -13.42 0.95
N GLU A 63 16.57 -12.16 0.72
CA GLU A 63 16.16 -11.03 1.53
C GLU A 63 15.14 -10.18 0.78
N TRP A 64 14.10 -9.77 1.49
CA TRP A 64 13.18 -8.73 1.05
C TRP A 64 13.13 -7.63 2.11
N THR A 65 12.96 -6.39 1.67
CA THR A 65 12.93 -5.22 2.53
C THR A 65 11.57 -4.54 2.49
N ALA A 66 11.30 -3.68 3.47
CA ALA A 66 10.14 -2.80 3.52
C ALA A 66 8.79 -3.54 3.41
N ILE A 67 8.62 -4.63 4.17
CA ILE A 67 7.36 -5.38 4.17
C ILE A 67 6.34 -4.68 5.08
N ILE A 68 5.16 -4.42 4.54
CA ILE A 68 4.06 -3.73 5.24
C ILE A 68 3.37 -4.71 6.20
N PRO A 69 3.11 -4.35 7.47
CA PRO A 69 2.35 -5.18 8.40
C PRO A 69 0.91 -5.45 7.91
N ASN A 70 0.23 -6.43 8.51
CA ASN A 70 -1.14 -6.84 8.16
C ASN A 70 -1.34 -7.22 6.68
N SER A 71 -0.25 -7.54 5.98
CA SER A 71 -0.24 -8.08 4.63
C SER A 71 -0.01 -9.59 4.65
N GLN A 72 -0.46 -10.26 3.59
CA GLN A 72 -0.16 -11.66 3.35
C GLN A 72 1.00 -11.73 2.36
N LEU A 73 2.14 -12.24 2.81
CA LEU A 73 3.31 -12.43 1.97
C LEU A 73 3.40 -13.89 1.53
N ILE A 74 3.42 -14.11 0.21
CA ILE A 74 3.62 -15.43 -0.40
C ILE A 74 5.00 -15.44 -1.06
N VAL A 75 5.87 -16.33 -0.59
CA VAL A 75 7.22 -16.51 -1.13
C VAL A 75 7.24 -17.77 -1.97
N ILE A 76 7.73 -17.65 -3.20
CA ILE A 76 7.87 -18.76 -4.15
C ILE A 76 9.37 -19.00 -4.33
N PRO A 77 9.96 -19.95 -3.59
CA PRO A 77 11.40 -20.20 -3.60
C PRO A 77 11.85 -21.03 -4.82
N TYR A 78 11.45 -20.61 -6.03
CA TYR A 78 11.80 -21.27 -7.29
C TYR A 78 12.50 -20.30 -8.23
N PRO A 79 13.54 -20.74 -8.97
CA PRO A 79 14.26 -22.02 -8.85
C PRO A 79 15.09 -22.14 -7.54
N HIS A 80 15.11 -23.35 -6.95
CA HIS A 80 15.73 -23.59 -5.63
C HIS A 80 17.23 -23.25 -5.55
N ASN A 81 17.96 -23.38 -6.66
CA ASN A 81 19.41 -23.19 -6.72
C ASN A 81 19.80 -21.71 -6.91
N VAL A 82 18.85 -20.83 -7.22
CA VAL A 82 19.11 -19.40 -7.47
C VAL A 82 18.19 -18.56 -6.57
N PRO A 83 18.56 -18.33 -5.30
CA PRO A 83 17.73 -17.58 -4.35
C PRO A 83 17.34 -16.18 -4.83
N ARG A 84 18.22 -15.54 -5.61
CA ARG A 84 17.97 -14.21 -6.18
C ARG A 84 16.81 -14.14 -7.16
N SER A 85 16.43 -15.27 -7.76
CA SER A 85 15.28 -15.35 -8.68
C SER A 85 13.96 -15.68 -7.98
N TRP A 86 13.98 -15.87 -6.66
CA TRP A 86 12.76 -16.13 -5.91
C TRP A 86 11.84 -14.94 -5.96
N SER A 87 10.56 -15.22 -6.16
CA SER A 87 9.52 -14.20 -6.24
C SER A 87 8.76 -14.13 -4.92
N ALA A 88 8.46 -12.92 -4.46
CA ALA A 88 7.55 -12.69 -3.35
C ALA A 88 6.37 -11.85 -3.82
N LYS A 89 5.16 -12.27 -3.46
CA LYS A 89 3.92 -11.55 -3.74
C LYS A 89 3.33 -11.05 -2.42
N LEU A 90 3.09 -9.76 -2.35
CA LEU A 90 2.47 -9.11 -1.20
C LEU A 90 1.00 -8.85 -1.51
N TYR A 91 0.11 -9.47 -0.76
CA TYR A 91 -1.32 -9.20 -0.83
C TYR A 91 -1.72 -8.32 0.35
N LEU A 92 -2.27 -7.17 0.04
CA LEU A 92 -2.89 -6.31 1.02
C LEU A 92 -4.32 -6.80 1.20
N THR A 93 -4.70 -7.12 2.44
CA THR A 93 -6.11 -7.39 2.75
C THR A 93 -6.88 -6.09 2.50
N PRO A 94 -7.80 -6.03 1.52
CA PRO A 94 -8.58 -4.82 1.29
C PRO A 94 -9.45 -4.59 2.51
N SER A 95 -9.06 -3.64 3.37
CA SER A 95 -9.90 -3.22 4.48
C SER A 95 -11.04 -2.40 3.93
N ASN A 96 -12.27 -2.63 4.39
CA ASN A 96 -13.46 -1.85 4.02
C ASN A 96 -13.24 -0.33 4.17
N ILE A 97 -12.29 0.07 5.03
CA ILE A 97 -11.84 1.46 5.22
C ILE A 97 -11.30 2.08 3.93
N VAL A 98 -10.61 1.32 3.07
CA VAL A 98 -10.03 1.82 1.81
C VAL A 98 -11.13 2.30 0.86
N LEU A 99 -12.24 1.57 0.80
CA LEU A 99 -13.37 1.96 -0.04
C LEU A 99 -14.08 3.20 0.53
N LEU A 100 -14.24 3.25 1.86
CA LEU A 100 -14.81 4.42 2.54
C LEU A 100 -13.95 5.68 2.36
N THR A 101 -12.62 5.57 2.46
CA THR A 101 -11.72 6.71 2.23
C THR A 101 -11.73 7.18 0.79
N ALA A 102 -11.83 6.27 -0.18
CA ALA A 102 -12.00 6.61 -1.59
C ALA A 102 -13.29 7.39 -1.84
N ILE A 103 -14.43 6.93 -1.29
CA ILE A 103 -15.71 7.64 -1.39
C ILE A 103 -15.62 9.03 -0.73
N ALA A 104 -15.02 9.12 0.46
CA ALA A 104 -14.85 10.38 1.15
C ALA A 104 -14.00 11.37 0.33
N LEU A 105 -12.90 10.90 -0.28
CA LEU A 105 -12.06 11.70 -1.15
C LEU A 105 -12.82 12.21 -2.37
N ILE A 106 -13.58 11.34 -3.03
CA ILE A 106 -14.44 11.71 -4.18
C ILE A 106 -15.46 12.78 -3.75
N GLY A 107 -16.10 12.59 -2.59
CA GLY A 107 -17.06 13.55 -2.04
C GLY A 107 -16.45 14.93 -1.81
N VAL A 108 -15.24 15.00 -1.24
CA VAL A 108 -14.50 16.25 -1.04
C VAL A 108 -14.13 16.89 -2.39
N CYS A 109 -13.65 16.11 -3.35
CA CYS A 109 -13.34 16.61 -4.69
C CYS A 109 -14.57 17.21 -5.39
N VAL A 110 -15.71 16.51 -5.36
CA VAL A 110 -16.97 16.99 -5.95
C VAL A 110 -17.45 18.26 -5.25
N PHE A 111 -17.35 18.31 -3.91
CA PHE A 111 -17.74 19.50 -3.14
C PHE A 111 -16.91 20.73 -3.52
N ILE A 112 -15.59 20.58 -3.67
CA ILE A 112 -14.70 21.65 -4.11
C ILE A 112 -15.06 22.08 -5.55
N LEU A 113 -15.29 21.14 -6.46
CA LEU A 113 -15.69 21.44 -7.84
C LEU A 113 -17.03 22.18 -7.91
N ALA A 114 -17.99 21.85 -7.04
CA ALA A 114 -19.26 22.56 -6.97
C ALA A 114 -19.09 24.02 -6.53
N ILE A 115 -18.26 24.28 -5.52
CA ILE A 115 -17.93 25.64 -5.08
C ILE A 115 -17.29 26.44 -6.22
N ILE A 116 -16.29 25.85 -6.89
CA ILE A 116 -15.63 26.46 -8.04
C ILE A 116 -16.64 26.77 -9.15
N GLY A 117 -17.54 25.82 -9.46
CA GLY A 117 -18.56 26.01 -10.50
C GLY A 117 -19.57 27.12 -10.18
N ILE A 118 -20.00 27.23 -8.91
CA ILE A 118 -20.89 28.32 -8.47
C ILE A 118 -20.19 29.67 -8.59
N LEU A 119 -18.96 29.77 -8.12
CA LEU A 119 -18.16 30.99 -8.23
C LEU A 119 -17.98 31.41 -9.69
N HIS A 120 -17.64 30.45 -10.57
CA HIS A 120 -17.45 30.71 -11.99
C HIS A 120 -18.74 31.16 -12.70
N TRP A 121 -19.91 30.64 -12.27
CA TRP A 121 -21.18 31.14 -12.79
C TRP A 121 -21.44 32.57 -12.32
N GLN A 122 -21.21 32.89 -11.05
CA GLN A 122 -21.40 34.23 -10.53
C GLN A 122 -20.51 35.25 -11.25
N GLU A 123 -19.25 34.89 -11.47
CA GLU A 123 -18.28 35.68 -12.25
C GLU A 123 -18.79 35.90 -13.68
N LYS A 124 -19.16 34.83 -14.40
CA LYS A 124 -19.70 34.94 -15.76
C LYS A 124 -20.97 35.80 -15.83
N LYS A 125 -21.82 35.76 -14.81
CA LYS A 125 -23.03 36.59 -14.72
C LYS A 125 -22.74 38.05 -14.37
N ALA A 126 -21.62 38.34 -13.72
CA ALA A 126 -21.16 39.71 -13.50
C ALA A 126 -20.61 40.29 -14.80
N ASP A 127 -19.74 39.57 -15.50
CA ASP A 127 -19.21 39.95 -16.81
C ASP A 127 -20.30 40.21 -17.85
N ASP A 128 -21.32 39.34 -17.91
CA ASP A 128 -22.45 39.50 -18.84
C ASP A 128 -23.31 40.75 -18.50
N ARG A 129 -23.31 41.21 -17.24
CA ARG A 129 -23.99 42.45 -16.84
C ARG A 129 -23.18 43.68 -17.22
N GLU A 130 -21.87 43.66 -17.05
CA GLU A 130 -20.98 44.76 -17.45
C GLU A 130 -21.00 44.97 -18.97
N LYS A 131 -20.90 43.90 -19.77
CA LYS A 131 -20.96 44.01 -21.24
C LYS A 131 -22.26 44.63 -21.76
N ARG A 132 -23.39 44.40 -21.08
CA ARG A 132 -24.68 45.01 -21.44
C ARG A 132 -24.72 46.51 -21.11
N GLN A 133 -24.08 46.92 -20.02
CA GLN A 133 -24.00 48.35 -19.65
C GLN A 133 -23.08 49.11 -20.60
N GLU A 134 -21.97 48.51 -21.03
CA GLU A 134 -21.10 49.09 -22.05
C GLU A 134 -21.81 49.23 -23.40
N ALA A 135 -22.52 48.19 -23.87
CA ALA A 135 -23.29 48.27 -25.10
C ALA A 135 -24.37 49.35 -25.08
N HIS A 136 -25.07 49.55 -23.94
CA HIS A 136 -26.03 50.63 -23.79
C HIS A 136 -25.38 52.02 -23.73
N ARG A 137 -24.15 52.13 -23.21
CA ARG A 137 -23.40 53.39 -23.15
C ARG A 137 -22.85 53.81 -24.52
N PHE A 138 -22.40 52.86 -25.34
CA PHE A 138 -21.99 53.13 -26.73
C PHE A 138 -23.15 53.54 -27.64
N HIS A 139 -24.36 53.04 -27.38
CA HIS A 139 -25.53 53.40 -28.19
C HIS A 139 -26.05 54.83 -27.92
N PHE A 140 -25.63 55.46 -26.83
CA PHE A 140 -26.02 56.82 -26.43
C PHE A 140 -25.00 57.90 -26.80
N ASP A 141 -23.75 57.51 -27.11
CA ASP A 141 -22.65 58.42 -27.43
C ASP A 141 -22.49 58.66 -28.96
N ALA A 142 -23.31 58.00 -29.78
CA ALA A 142 -23.30 58.06 -31.24
C ALA A 142 -24.45 58.90 -31.85
N MET A 143 -25.17 59.67 -31.03
CA MET A 143 -26.26 60.58 -31.42
C MET A 143 -26.00 61.98 -30.86
#